data_AF-A0A936U685-F1
#
_entry.id   AF-A0A936U685-F1
#
_cell.length_a   1.000
_cell.length_b   1.000
_cell.length_c   1.000
_cell.angle_alpha   90.00
_cell.angle_beta   90.00
_cell.angle_gamma   90.00
#
_symmetry.space_group_name_H-M   'P 1'
#
loop_
_entity.id
_entity.type
_entity.pdbx_description
1 polymer ?
#
loop_
_entity_poly.entity_id
_entity_poly.type
_entity_poly.pdbx_seq_one_letter_code
_entity_poly.pdbx_strand_id
1 'polypeptide(L)'
;MAGPPGQERLVGPGESITFTPGQGHVLKNAGEGELHAFTEFTPAGTAESFLRNYYGLCRDGFADSNGELPLPALAMLIPAHDNWRADIPLIVQRALFFLLRPVAWLRGFKATYSQYAAPPAQISG
;
A
#
# COMPACT_ATOMS: atom_id res chain seq x y z
N MET A 1 18.45 10.67 -9.14
CA MET A 1 19.25 9.47 -8.82
C MET A 1 18.75 8.89 -7.52
N ALA A 2 18.23 7.67 -7.58
CA ALA A 2 17.80 6.87 -6.44
C ALA A 2 19.05 6.35 -5.71
N GLY A 3 19.16 6.66 -4.41
CA GLY A 3 20.26 6.21 -3.57
C GLY A 3 20.25 4.69 -3.36
N PRO A 4 21.36 4.09 -2.87
CA PRO A 4 21.39 2.68 -2.51
C PRO A 4 20.36 2.35 -1.43
N PRO A 5 19.90 1.08 -1.36
CA PRO A 5 18.98 0.64 -0.30
C PRO A 5 19.54 0.98 1.07
N GLY A 6 18.69 1.56 1.94
CA GLY A 6 19.06 1.98 3.29
C GLY A 6 19.58 3.42 3.44
N GLN A 7 19.55 4.24 2.38
CA GLN A 7 19.77 5.69 2.55
C GLN A 7 18.47 6.40 2.92
N GLU A 8 18.45 6.97 4.12
CA GLU A 8 17.42 7.91 4.52
C GLU A 8 17.61 9.24 3.78
N ARG A 9 16.50 9.81 3.30
CA ARG A 9 16.49 11.14 2.70
C ARG A 9 15.33 11.93 3.27
N LEU A 10 15.65 13.10 3.82
CA LEU A 10 14.67 14.10 4.18
C LEU A 10 14.24 14.86 2.92
N VAL A 11 12.94 15.07 2.78
CA VAL A 11 12.32 15.81 1.68
C VAL A 11 11.49 16.92 2.32
N GLY A 12 11.89 18.16 2.06
CA GLY A 12 11.25 19.35 2.62
C GLY A 12 10.03 19.82 1.83
N PRO A 13 9.32 20.86 2.32
CA PRO A 13 8.22 21.49 1.60
C PRO A 13 8.66 21.96 0.20
N GLY A 14 7.89 21.60 -0.82
CA GLY A 14 8.18 21.95 -2.22
C GLY A 14 9.23 21.06 -2.91
N GLU A 15 9.90 20.18 -2.16
CA GLU A 15 10.79 19.18 -2.74
C GLU A 15 10.00 17.92 -3.14
N SER A 16 10.55 17.17 -4.10
CA SER A 16 9.98 15.91 -4.54
C SER A 16 11.04 14.83 -4.67
N ILE A 17 10.60 13.59 -4.58
CA ILE A 17 11.41 12.40 -4.81
C ILE A 17 10.62 11.44 -5.70
N THR A 18 11.32 10.80 -6.63
CA THR A 18 10.74 9.82 -7.55
C THR A 18 11.39 8.48 -7.33
N PHE A 19 10.57 7.44 -7.19
CA PHE A 19 11.01 6.05 -7.11
C PHE A 19 10.75 5.35 -8.44
N THR A 20 11.71 4.55 -8.89
CA THR A 20 11.51 3.70 -10.06
C THR A 20 10.80 2.40 -9.66
N PRO A 21 10.06 1.74 -10.58
CA PRO A 21 9.49 0.43 -10.32
C PRO A 21 10.52 -0.56 -9.76
N GLY A 22 10.13 -1.33 -8.75
CA GLY A 22 11.01 -2.29 -8.05
C GLY A 22 11.97 -1.67 -7.04
N GLN A 23 12.05 -0.34 -6.93
CA GLN A 23 12.83 0.30 -5.87
C GLN A 23 12.07 0.24 -4.54
N GLY A 24 12.53 -0.59 -3.62
CA GLY A 24 12.02 -0.64 -2.25
C GLY A 24 12.20 0.69 -1.54
N HIS A 25 11.11 1.22 -0.98
CA HIS A 25 11.10 2.49 -0.24
C HIS A 25 10.11 2.42 0.92
N VAL A 26 10.38 3.21 1.95
CA VAL A 26 9.46 3.45 3.07
C VAL A 26 9.32 4.96 3.19
N LEU A 27 8.07 5.43 3.23
CA LEU A 27 7.75 6.83 3.47
C LEU A 27 7.35 6.99 4.93
N LYS A 28 7.97 7.95 5.60
CA LYS A 28 7.69 8.28 7.00
C LYS A 28 7.61 9.80 7.14
N ASN A 29 6.65 10.27 7.91
CA ASN A 29 6.68 11.65 8.40
C ASN A 29 7.82 11.79 9.42
N ALA A 30 8.88 12.50 9.04
CA ALA A 30 10.05 12.73 9.89
C ALA A 30 9.83 13.83 10.94
N GLY A 31 8.75 14.62 10.82
CA GLY A 31 8.40 15.67 11.77
C GLY A 31 7.37 15.23 12.81
N GLU A 32 7.15 16.09 13.81
CA GLU A 32 6.15 15.88 14.87
C GLU A 32 4.76 16.41 14.49
N GLY A 33 4.67 17.24 13.44
CA GLY A 33 3.43 17.85 12.96
C GLY A 33 2.73 17.04 11.87
N GLU A 34 1.59 17.54 11.41
CA GLU A 34 0.87 16.97 10.29
C GLU A 34 1.64 17.17 8.97
N LEU A 35 1.80 16.10 8.19
CA LEU A 35 2.43 16.12 6.88
C LEU A 35 1.36 15.96 5.81
N HIS A 36 1.28 16.93 4.89
CA HIS A 36 0.51 16.78 3.65
C HIS A 36 1.50 16.49 2.52
N ALA A 37 1.29 15.38 1.81
CA ALA A 37 2.10 14.97 0.68
C ALA A 37 1.21 14.58 -0.50
N PHE A 38 1.67 14.89 -1.71
CA PHE A 38 1.05 14.42 -2.94
C PHE A 38 1.89 13.31 -3.53
N THR A 39 1.24 12.20 -3.87
CA THR A 39 1.88 11.05 -4.51
C THR A 39 1.22 10.80 -5.86
N GLU A 40 2.03 10.77 -6.91
CA GLU A 40 1.61 10.43 -8.26
C GLU A 40 2.21 9.07 -8.64
N PHE A 41 1.43 8.23 -9.33
CA PHE A 41 1.86 6.93 -9.82
C PHE A 41 1.74 6.90 -11.35
N THR A 42 2.87 6.73 -12.05
CA THR A 42 2.91 6.68 -13.51
C THR A 42 3.78 5.52 -14.00
N PRO A 43 3.19 4.50 -14.68
CA PRO A 43 1.76 4.26 -14.82
C PRO A 43 1.10 3.93 -13.47
N ALA A 44 -0.20 4.23 -13.32
CA ALA A 44 -0.91 4.02 -12.05
C ALA A 44 -1.05 2.54 -11.65
N GLY A 45 -1.06 1.62 -12.63
CA GLY A 45 -1.19 0.19 -12.39
C GLY A 45 -2.38 -0.15 -11.50
N THR A 46 -2.14 -0.84 -10.40
CA THR A 46 -3.14 -1.25 -9.42
C THR A 46 -3.11 -0.39 -8.14
N ALA A 47 -2.32 0.70 -8.10
CA ALA A 47 -2.11 1.50 -6.90
C ALA A 47 -3.41 2.07 -6.34
N GLU A 48 -4.27 2.61 -7.20
CA GLU A 48 -5.59 3.13 -6.78
C GLU A 48 -6.46 2.03 -6.16
N SER A 49 -6.56 0.87 -6.82
CA SER A 49 -7.31 -0.27 -6.30
C SER A 49 -6.75 -0.71 -4.94
N PHE A 50 -5.43 -0.80 -4.80
CA PHE A 50 -4.80 -1.15 -3.53
C PHE A 50 -5.21 -0.18 -2.42
N LEU A 51 -5.00 1.13 -2.64
CA LEU A 51 -5.25 2.17 -1.63
C LEU A 51 -6.73 2.22 -1.25
N ARG A 52 -7.65 2.11 -2.22
CA ARG A 52 -9.09 2.08 -1.96
C ARG A 52 -9.50 0.89 -1.10
N ASN A 53 -8.99 -0.31 -1.41
CA ASN A 53 -9.31 -1.50 -0.64
C ASN A 53 -8.67 -1.47 0.76
N TYR A 54 -7.42 -0.98 0.86
CA TYR A 54 -6.73 -0.84 2.14
C TYR A 54 -7.49 0.10 3.07
N TYR A 55 -7.71 1.36 2.64
CA TYR A 55 -8.38 2.35 3.47
C TYR A 55 -9.88 2.11 3.62
N GLY A 56 -10.52 1.40 2.67
CA GLY A 56 -11.88 0.91 2.83
C GLY A 56 -12.02 -0.05 4.00
N LEU A 57 -11.10 -1.01 4.14
CA LEU A 57 -11.05 -1.91 5.29
C LEU A 57 -10.71 -1.16 6.60
N CYS A 58 -9.80 -0.18 6.55
CA CYS A 58 -9.50 0.65 7.73
C CYS A 58 -10.76 1.39 8.21
N ARG A 59 -11.50 2.00 7.28
CA ARG A 59 -12.76 2.68 7.57
C ARG A 59 -13.82 1.75 8.18
N ASP A 60 -13.85 0.51 7.72
CA ASP A 60 -14.80 -0.50 8.19
C ASP A 60 -14.36 -1.15 9.53
N GLY A 61 -13.31 -0.63 10.18
CA GLY A 61 -12.88 -1.01 11.52
C GLY A 61 -12.00 -2.26 11.58
N PHE A 62 -11.44 -2.69 10.46
CA PHE A 62 -10.53 -3.84 10.44
C PHE A 62 -9.09 -3.49 10.86
N ALA A 63 -8.73 -2.21 10.82
CA ALA A 63 -7.38 -1.77 11.19
C ALA A 63 -7.22 -1.63 12.71
N ASP A 64 -6.01 -1.84 13.19
CA ASP A 64 -5.62 -1.53 14.57
C ASP A 64 -5.43 -0.01 14.79
N SER A 65 -4.99 0.39 15.98
CA SER A 65 -4.73 1.80 16.32
C SER A 65 -3.61 2.45 15.50
N ASN A 66 -2.77 1.66 14.84
CA ASN A 66 -1.71 2.14 13.96
C ASN A 66 -2.17 2.23 12.50
N GLY A 67 -3.43 1.86 12.21
CA GLY A 67 -3.95 1.79 10.85
C GLY A 67 -3.52 0.53 10.12
N GLU A 68 -2.95 -0.47 10.80
CA GLU A 68 -2.49 -1.71 10.19
C GLU A 68 -3.63 -2.73 10.06
N LEU A 69 -3.77 -3.30 8.87
CA LEU A 69 -4.72 -4.40 8.62
C LEU A 69 -4.19 -5.73 9.16
N PRO A 70 -5.08 -6.66 9.57
CA PRO A 70 -4.67 -7.96 10.07
C PRO A 70 -4.01 -8.79 8.98
N LEU A 71 -3.03 -9.62 9.37
CA LEU A 71 -2.23 -10.45 8.43
C LEU A 71 -3.04 -11.23 7.38
N PRO A 72 -4.20 -11.85 7.71
CA PRO A 72 -5.01 -12.52 6.69
C PRO A 72 -5.56 -11.56 5.62
N ALA A 73 -5.94 -10.33 5.96
CA ALA A 73 -6.38 -9.35 4.97
C ALA A 73 -5.22 -8.95 4.05
N LEU A 74 -4.03 -8.69 4.63
CA LEU A 74 -2.81 -8.40 3.88
C LEU A 74 -2.40 -9.54 2.95
N ALA A 75 -2.61 -10.80 3.36
CA ALA A 75 -2.32 -11.99 2.54
C ALA A 75 -3.16 -12.08 1.26
N MET A 76 -4.33 -11.44 1.22
CA MET A 76 -5.14 -11.31 0.00
C MET A 76 -4.78 -10.05 -0.79
N LEU A 77 -4.57 -8.94 -0.10
CA LEU A 77 -4.43 -7.62 -0.73
C LEU A 77 -3.04 -7.41 -1.37
N ILE A 78 -1.96 -7.71 -0.65
CA ILE A 78 -0.59 -7.42 -1.10
C ILE A 78 -0.25 -8.21 -2.39
N PRO A 79 -0.38 -9.55 -2.45
CA PRO A 79 -0.02 -10.29 -3.65
C PRO A 79 -0.87 -9.95 -4.87
N ALA A 80 -2.13 -9.54 -4.68
CA ALA A 80 -3.05 -9.20 -5.76
C ALA A 80 -2.74 -7.84 -6.43
N HIS A 81 -1.99 -6.98 -5.74
CA HIS A 81 -1.68 -5.63 -6.22
C HIS A 81 -0.17 -5.39 -6.37
N ASP A 82 0.66 -6.42 -6.21
CA ASP A 82 2.13 -6.34 -6.30
C ASP A 82 2.75 -5.28 -5.35
N ASN A 83 2.08 -5.00 -4.22
CA ASN A 83 2.48 -3.94 -3.30
C ASN A 83 3.22 -4.49 -2.06
N TRP A 84 4.46 -4.93 -2.29
CA TRP A 84 5.28 -5.61 -1.28
C TRP A 84 5.99 -4.64 -0.33
N ARG A 85 6.26 -5.12 0.88
CA ARG A 85 7.05 -4.38 1.87
C ARG A 85 8.52 -4.31 1.47
N ALA A 86 9.13 -3.14 1.63
CA ALA A 86 10.54 -2.92 1.29
C ALA A 86 11.51 -3.52 2.33
N ASP A 87 11.07 -3.68 3.57
CA ASP A 87 11.88 -4.09 4.73
C ASP A 87 11.93 -5.61 4.96
N ILE A 88 11.14 -6.39 4.22
CA ILE A 88 11.05 -7.85 4.36
C ILE A 88 11.48 -8.52 3.06
N PRO A 89 12.35 -9.56 3.07
CA PRO A 89 12.71 -10.28 1.86
C PRO A 89 11.49 -10.81 1.10
N LEU A 90 11.41 -10.59 -0.21
CA LEU A 90 10.25 -10.91 -1.03
C LEU A 90 9.86 -12.40 -0.95
N ILE A 91 10.83 -13.30 -0.88
CA ILE A 91 10.56 -14.75 -0.78
C ILE A 91 9.82 -15.11 0.52
N VAL A 92 10.15 -14.42 1.62
CA VAL A 92 9.51 -14.61 2.92
C VAL A 92 8.07 -14.11 2.86
N GLN A 93 7.84 -12.92 2.29
CA GLN A 93 6.49 -12.37 2.11
C GLN A 93 5.60 -13.28 1.25
N ARG A 94 6.13 -13.78 0.13
CA ARG A 94 5.40 -14.68 -0.78
C ARG A 94 5.03 -15.99 -0.11
N ALA A 95 5.98 -16.62 0.59
CA ALA A 95 5.71 -17.86 1.32
C ALA A 95 4.67 -17.65 2.43
N LEU A 96 4.85 -16.62 3.25
CA LEU A 96 3.92 -16.29 4.34
C LEU A 96 2.50 -16.04 3.82
N PHE A 97 2.33 -15.17 2.83
CA PHE A 97 1.00 -14.86 2.31
C PHE A 97 0.38 -16.04 1.58
N PHE A 98 1.16 -16.85 0.85
CA PHE A 98 0.65 -18.08 0.25
C PHE A 98 0.04 -19.01 1.31
N LEU A 99 0.73 -19.21 2.44
CA LEU A 99 0.25 -20.06 3.54
C LEU A 99 -0.99 -19.49 4.25
N LEU A 100 -1.11 -18.16 4.33
CA LEU A 100 -2.23 -17.48 5.00
C LEU A 100 -3.48 -17.33 4.14
N ARG A 101 -3.39 -17.52 2.81
CA ARG A 101 -4.54 -17.35 1.89
C ARG A 101 -5.78 -18.17 2.25
N PRO A 102 -5.69 -19.48 2.60
CA PRO A 102 -6.86 -20.25 3.00
C PRO A 102 -7.55 -19.68 4.25
N VAL A 103 -6.75 -19.24 5.23
CA VAL A 103 -7.26 -18.61 6.46
C VAL A 103 -7.94 -17.28 6.14
N ALA A 104 -7.38 -16.49 5.25
CA ALA A 104 -7.97 -15.23 4.80
C ALA A 104 -9.31 -15.44 4.10
N TRP A 105 -9.36 -16.43 3.20
CA TRP A 105 -10.59 -16.80 2.49
C TRP A 105 -11.68 -17.28 3.45
N LEU A 106 -11.35 -18.16 4.41
CA LEU A 106 -12.28 -18.63 5.45
C LEU A 106 -12.82 -17.49 6.32
N ARG A 107 -12.03 -16.43 6.52
CA ARG A 107 -12.44 -15.22 7.25
C ARG A 107 -13.19 -14.21 6.40
N GLY A 108 -13.47 -14.51 5.13
CA GLY A 108 -14.22 -13.66 4.22
C GLY A 108 -13.41 -12.49 3.62
N PHE A 109 -12.09 -12.45 3.82
CA PHE A 109 -11.26 -11.44 3.19
C PHE A 109 -11.11 -11.72 1.70
N LYS A 110 -11.13 -10.64 0.90
CA LYS A 110 -10.99 -10.65 -0.55
C LYS A 110 -9.80 -9.81 -0.97
N ALA A 111 -9.29 -10.09 -2.17
CA ALA A 111 -8.27 -9.26 -2.80
C ALA A 111 -8.82 -7.88 -3.17
N THR A 112 -10.06 -7.83 -3.67
CA THR A 112 -10.76 -6.61 -4.05
C THR A 112 -12.22 -6.66 -3.59
N TYR A 113 -12.78 -5.49 -3.30
CA TYR A 113 -14.14 -5.30 -2.84
C TYR A 113 -14.83 -4.27 -3.73
N SER A 114 -15.95 -4.64 -4.36
CA SER A 114 -16.67 -3.76 -5.28
C SER A 114 -17.20 -2.50 -4.61
N GLN A 115 -17.53 -2.55 -3.31
CA GLN A 115 -17.99 -1.38 -2.57
C GLN A 115 -16.91 -0.31 -2.35
N TYR A 116 -15.63 -0.62 -2.57
CA TYR A 116 -14.54 0.35 -2.50
C TYR A 116 -14.08 0.79 -3.89
N ALA A 117 -14.68 0.28 -4.97
CA ALA A 117 -14.33 0.69 -6.32
C ALA A 117 -14.57 2.19 -6.51
N ALA A 118 -13.74 2.82 -7.34
CA ALA A 118 -14.00 4.18 -7.77
C ALA A 118 -15.37 4.24 -8.47
N PRO A 119 -16.18 5.28 -8.23
CA PRO A 119 -17.22 5.63 -9.18
C PRO A 119 -16.59 5.81 -10.57
N PRO A 120 -17.30 5.51 -11.67
CA PRO A 120 -16.78 5.80 -13.00
C PRO A 120 -16.36 7.27 -13.05
N ALA A 121 -15.17 7.54 -13.59
CA ALA A 121 -14.63 8.88 -13.67
C ALA A 121 -15.68 9.81 -14.30
N GLN A 122 -16.16 10.79 -13.54
CA GLN A 122 -16.96 11.87 -14.09
C GLN A 122 -16.02 12.73 -14.92
N ILE A 123 -16.00 12.48 -16.23
CA ILE A 123 -15.33 13.35 -17.19
C ILE A 123 -16.12 14.66 -17.17
N SER A 124 -15.59 15.64 -16.43
CA SER A 124 -16.04 17.02 -16.52
C SER A 124 -15.46 17.56 -17.83
N GLY A 125 -16.32 17.82 -18.81
CA GLY A 125 -15.96 18.49 -20.06
C GLY A 125 -15.79 19.99 -19.90
#